data_AF-A0A931HRP5-F1
#
_entry.id   AF-A0A931HRP5-F1
#
_cell.length_a   1.000
_cell.length_b   1.000
_cell.length_c   1.000
_cell.angle_alpha   90.00
_cell.angle_beta   90.00
_cell.angle_gamma   90.00
#
_symmetry.space_group_name_H-M   'P 1'
#
loop_
_entity.id
_entity.type
_entity.pdbx_description
1 polymer ?
#
loop_
_entity_poly.entity_id
_entity_poly.type
_entity_poly.pdbx_seq_one_letter_code
_entity_poly.pdbx_strand_id
1 'polypeptide(L)'
;MRLQDVSAPAAITPEKLAVQVARRIEREIIDLQWPVGKVLGSETALREQFGVSRSVLREAIRVLEHSRVVHMRKGPGGGLVVGTPDPTPAIRGLVIHLEYAGATVAQLVNARSIFERMAIAAISDSLTESGVRDLRLSASDEEGRHPEDFHVALGRLSGNPVLEVYIDILVRLSATYTRRVRGVTNTEEEGSAAADQHLAIAEAIVAGALSRAESDMATHLDRGATWLGNLVQPLPGESTAVGPMDPGPDEWPQDRKLAGPVAGRIRDDIVRERRQVGEVLGSEADFMARYGVSRSVFRESVRILEHYSIARMRRGPGGGLVVLEPDPTSSIRTVALYLDFRRVTAEHLRAVREEIELGCLMAVMRSGTPDRDTLWPDPRRGNATSRHCSTCLRDRIATLSADPILMLFRSILSALWDEYGSGRRPRDPCRSAEPEPADRTELDAIVDAVLAGDEGLAQFRMRRHLRERPGW
;
A
#
# COMPACT_ATOMS: atom_id res chain seq x y z
N MET A 1 -27.79 -1.80 -25.14
CA MET A 1 -26.59 -1.05 -24.71
C MET A 1 -25.40 -1.99 -24.86
N ARG A 2 -24.49 -1.72 -25.80
CA ARG A 2 -23.41 -2.66 -26.18
C ARG A 2 -22.35 -2.70 -25.08
N LEU A 3 -22.01 -3.91 -24.66
CA LEU A 3 -20.85 -4.24 -23.83
C LEU A 3 -19.59 -3.76 -24.58
N GLN A 4 -18.80 -2.87 -23.96
CA GLN A 4 -17.50 -2.47 -24.47
C GLN A 4 -16.46 -3.50 -24.04
N ASP A 5 -15.66 -3.93 -25.03
CA ASP A 5 -14.53 -4.86 -24.92
C ASP A 5 -13.62 -4.51 -23.74
N VAL A 6 -13.45 -5.48 -22.84
CA VAL A 6 -12.38 -5.49 -21.85
C VAL A 6 -11.07 -5.66 -22.62
N SER A 7 -10.24 -4.60 -22.61
CA SER A 7 -8.96 -4.57 -23.31
C SER A 7 -8.08 -5.76 -22.92
N ALA A 8 -7.51 -6.41 -23.93
CA ALA A 8 -6.52 -7.47 -23.81
C ALA A 8 -5.33 -7.05 -22.92
N PRO A 9 -4.67 -7.99 -22.21
CA PRO A 9 -3.54 -7.68 -21.34
C PRO A 9 -2.43 -6.97 -22.14
N ALA A 10 -2.00 -5.82 -21.64
CA ALA A 10 -0.93 -5.02 -22.23
C ALA A 10 0.30 -5.90 -22.51
N ALA A 11 0.78 -5.88 -23.76
CA ALA A 11 1.96 -6.61 -24.18
C ALA A 11 3.14 -6.29 -23.25
N ILE A 12 3.79 -7.34 -22.71
CA ILE A 12 4.96 -7.25 -21.82
C ILE A 12 6.08 -6.55 -22.59
N THR A 13 6.28 -5.27 -22.34
CA THR A 13 7.43 -4.54 -22.87
C THR A 13 8.69 -5.03 -22.16
N PRO A 14 9.79 -5.30 -22.89
CA PRO A 14 11.03 -5.75 -22.26
C PRO A 14 11.49 -4.71 -21.23
N GLU A 15 11.73 -5.18 -20.01
CA GLU A 15 12.11 -4.33 -18.89
C GLU A 15 13.40 -3.55 -19.21
N LYS A 16 13.38 -2.23 -19.00
CA LYS A 16 14.52 -1.36 -19.29
C LYS A 16 15.77 -1.87 -18.55
N LEU A 17 16.91 -1.91 -19.24
CA LEU A 17 18.19 -2.39 -18.67
C LEU A 17 18.56 -1.72 -17.33
N ALA A 18 18.24 -0.43 -17.17
CA ALA A 18 18.46 0.29 -15.92
C ALA A 18 17.70 -0.31 -14.72
N VAL A 19 16.45 -0.77 -14.93
CA VAL A 19 15.65 -1.43 -13.89
C VAL A 19 16.25 -2.79 -13.55
N GLN A 20 16.74 -3.54 -14.53
CA GLN A 20 17.43 -4.81 -14.30
C GLN A 20 18.71 -4.62 -13.46
N VAL A 21 19.47 -3.55 -13.70
CA VAL A 21 20.65 -3.20 -12.90
C VAL A 21 20.24 -2.80 -11.48
N ALA A 22 19.20 -1.97 -11.32
CA ALA A 22 18.68 -1.60 -10.01
C ALA A 22 18.30 -2.85 -9.19
N ARG A 23 17.58 -3.80 -9.81
CA ARG A 23 17.22 -5.10 -9.21
C ARG A 23 18.41 -5.93 -8.76
N ARG A 24 19.51 -5.90 -9.53
CA ARG A 24 20.72 -6.63 -9.15
C ARG A 24 21.38 -5.99 -7.93
N ILE A 25 21.44 -4.66 -7.87
CA ILE A 25 21.96 -3.93 -6.72
C ILE A 25 21.09 -4.17 -5.48
N GLU A 26 19.76 -4.14 -5.60
CA GLU A 26 18.84 -4.45 -4.50
C GLU A 26 19.09 -5.85 -3.94
N ARG A 27 19.16 -6.87 -4.81
CA ARG A 27 19.49 -8.23 -4.38
C ARG A 27 20.84 -8.32 -3.67
N GLU A 28 21.87 -7.66 -4.18
CA GLU A 28 23.17 -7.61 -3.51
C GLU A 28 23.07 -6.98 -2.10
N ILE A 29 22.24 -5.93 -1.91
CA ILE A 29 22.02 -5.31 -0.60
C ILE A 29 21.30 -6.25 0.37
N ILE A 30 20.28 -6.95 -0.14
CA ILE A 30 19.44 -7.87 0.64
C ILE A 30 20.22 -9.13 1.03
N ASP A 31 20.98 -9.70 0.09
CA ASP A 31 21.88 -10.84 0.34
C ASP A 31 22.95 -10.48 1.39
N LEU A 32 23.40 -9.22 1.41
CA LEU A 32 24.31 -8.68 2.44
C LEU A 32 23.62 -8.29 3.75
N GLN A 33 22.32 -8.55 3.89
CA GLN A 33 21.53 -8.26 5.09
C GLN A 33 21.47 -6.77 5.45
N TRP A 34 21.26 -5.91 4.45
CA TRP A 34 21.07 -4.46 4.61
C TRP A 34 22.20 -3.77 5.39
N PRO A 35 23.44 -3.73 4.86
CA PRO A 35 24.58 -3.11 5.53
C PRO A 35 24.51 -1.57 5.42
N VAL A 36 23.60 -0.94 6.18
CA VAL A 36 23.37 0.52 6.18
C VAL A 36 24.69 1.27 6.38
N GLY A 37 24.92 2.30 5.56
CA GLY A 37 26.15 3.09 5.57
C GLY A 37 27.33 2.49 4.79
N LYS A 38 27.25 1.22 4.37
CA LYS A 38 28.28 0.59 3.52
C LYS A 38 28.33 1.24 2.15
N VAL A 39 29.55 1.51 1.68
CA VAL A 39 29.81 1.92 0.29
C VAL A 39 29.91 0.68 -0.58
N LEU A 40 29.02 0.54 -1.56
CA LEU A 40 29.00 -0.58 -2.51
C LEU A 40 30.08 -0.44 -3.58
N GLY A 41 30.39 0.79 -3.99
CA GLY A 41 31.43 1.05 -4.97
C GLY A 41 31.34 2.46 -5.56
N SER A 42 32.38 2.88 -6.27
CA SER A 42 32.37 4.12 -7.04
C SER A 42 31.52 3.97 -8.32
N GLU A 43 31.08 5.09 -8.92
CA GLU A 43 30.33 5.07 -10.19
C GLU A 43 31.11 4.32 -11.29
N THR A 44 32.44 4.43 -11.30
CA THR A 44 33.30 3.71 -12.25
C THR A 44 33.32 2.21 -11.97
N ALA A 45 33.55 1.81 -10.72
CA ALA A 45 33.60 0.41 -10.34
C ALA A 45 32.27 -0.31 -10.59
N LEU A 46 31.14 0.32 -10.26
CA LEU A 46 29.80 -0.24 -10.49
C LEU A 46 29.50 -0.39 -11.99
N ARG A 47 29.97 0.54 -12.84
CA ARG A 47 29.82 0.40 -14.30
C ARG A 47 30.57 -0.81 -14.84
N GLU A 48 31.79 -1.03 -14.36
CA GLU A 48 32.61 -2.18 -14.73
C GLU A 48 31.98 -3.48 -14.23
N GLN A 49 31.55 -3.52 -12.97
CA GLN A 49 30.88 -4.67 -12.36
C GLN A 49 29.61 -5.08 -13.11
N PHE A 50 28.75 -4.13 -13.46
CA PHE A 50 27.48 -4.43 -14.13
C PHE A 50 27.58 -4.43 -15.67
N GLY A 51 28.73 -4.06 -16.25
CA GLY A 51 28.95 -4.02 -17.69
C GLY A 51 28.04 -3.02 -18.41
N VAL A 52 27.69 -1.90 -17.77
CA VAL A 52 26.72 -0.92 -18.31
C VAL A 52 27.31 0.45 -18.56
N SER A 53 26.68 1.20 -19.47
CA SER A 53 27.04 2.58 -19.73
C SER A 53 26.76 3.47 -18.50
N ARG A 54 27.42 4.63 -18.46
CA ARG A 54 27.22 5.63 -17.40
C ARG A 54 25.76 6.08 -17.29
N SER A 55 25.08 6.28 -18.41
CA SER A 55 23.69 6.72 -18.43
C SER A 55 22.76 5.66 -17.83
N VAL A 56 22.99 4.38 -18.13
CA VAL A 56 22.21 3.26 -17.59
C VAL A 56 22.44 3.11 -16.08
N LEU A 57 23.69 3.17 -15.61
CA LEU A 57 23.96 3.09 -14.17
C LEU A 57 23.31 4.26 -13.40
N ARG A 58 23.44 5.50 -13.91
CA ARG A 58 22.83 6.66 -13.24
C ARG A 58 21.32 6.57 -13.20
N GLU A 59 20.69 5.96 -14.21
CA GLU A 59 19.26 5.70 -14.20
C GLU A 59 18.88 4.62 -13.19
N ALA A 60 19.66 3.54 -13.09
CA ALA A 60 19.47 2.51 -12.08
C ALA A 60 19.57 3.10 -10.66
N ILE A 61 20.61 3.89 -10.39
CA ILE A 61 20.81 4.55 -9.09
C ILE A 61 19.66 5.50 -8.75
N ARG A 62 19.11 6.22 -9.73
CA ARG A 62 17.94 7.08 -9.51
C ARG A 62 16.72 6.30 -9.05
N VAL A 63 16.45 5.15 -9.66
CA VAL A 63 15.34 4.27 -9.24
C VAL A 63 15.51 3.88 -7.77
N LEU A 64 16.72 3.50 -7.37
CA LEU A 64 17.02 3.10 -5.99
C LEU A 64 17.00 4.27 -4.99
N GLU A 65 17.41 5.46 -5.42
CA GLU A 65 17.34 6.69 -4.60
C GLU A 65 15.88 7.09 -4.31
N HIS A 66 14.94 6.85 -5.24
CA HIS A 66 13.52 7.14 -5.02
C HIS A 66 12.88 6.30 -3.90
N SER A 67 13.31 5.03 -3.79
CA SER A 67 12.91 4.13 -2.71
C SER A 67 13.77 4.30 -1.43
N ARG A 68 14.68 5.30 -1.39
CA ARG A 68 15.64 5.60 -0.30
C ARG A 68 16.53 4.41 0.10
N VAL A 69 16.68 3.42 -0.77
CA VAL A 69 17.51 2.21 -0.55
C VAL A 69 19.01 2.55 -0.64
N VAL A 70 19.37 3.54 -1.45
CA VAL A 70 20.75 4.01 -1.61
C VAL A 70 20.81 5.53 -1.77
N HIS A 71 22.00 6.10 -1.59
CA HIS A 71 22.32 7.47 -1.98
C HIS A 71 23.75 7.59 -2.47
N MET A 72 24.03 8.54 -3.36
CA MET A 72 25.38 8.79 -3.86
C MET A 72 26.15 9.77 -2.95
N ARG A 73 27.27 9.33 -2.35
CA ARG A 73 28.18 10.19 -1.60
C ARG A 73 29.28 10.75 -2.51
N LYS A 74 29.44 12.08 -2.56
CA LYS A 74 30.47 12.76 -3.35
C LYS A 74 31.80 12.86 -2.58
N GLY A 75 32.92 13.01 -3.31
CA GLY A 75 34.26 13.25 -2.75
C GLY A 75 35.17 12.01 -2.76
N PRO A 76 36.44 12.15 -2.33
CA PRO A 76 37.37 11.02 -2.17
C PRO A 76 36.79 9.96 -1.21
N GLY A 77 36.81 8.68 -1.59
CA GLY A 77 36.13 7.62 -0.84
C GLY A 77 34.59 7.66 -0.91
N GLY A 78 34.05 8.49 -1.81
CA GLY A 78 32.64 8.52 -2.17
C GLY A 78 32.22 7.33 -3.05
N GLY A 79 30.91 7.14 -3.19
CA GLY A 79 30.34 6.00 -3.91
C GLY A 79 28.86 5.84 -3.60
N LEU A 80 28.28 4.76 -4.10
CA LEU A 80 26.90 4.38 -3.79
C LEU A 80 26.85 3.82 -2.37
N VAL A 81 26.11 4.47 -1.48
CA VAL A 81 25.99 4.12 -0.06
C VAL A 81 24.62 3.52 0.21
N VAL A 82 24.56 2.42 0.96
CA VAL A 82 23.30 1.82 1.40
C VAL A 82 22.62 2.73 2.43
N GLY A 83 21.36 3.08 2.18
CA GLY A 83 20.53 3.90 3.05
C GLY A 83 19.57 3.09 3.90
N THR A 84 18.78 3.80 4.71
CA THR A 84 17.62 3.25 5.41
C THR A 84 16.38 3.50 4.55
N PRO A 85 15.68 2.44 4.08
CA PRO A 85 14.44 2.60 3.33
C PRO A 85 13.39 3.36 4.15
N ASP A 86 12.63 4.22 3.49
CA ASP A 86 11.50 4.94 4.10
C ASP A 86 10.27 4.74 3.21
N PRO A 87 9.18 4.14 3.74
CA PRO A 87 8.01 3.78 2.96
C PRO A 87 7.08 4.98 2.74
N THR A 88 7.28 6.11 3.43
CA THR A 88 6.33 7.24 3.44
C THR A 88 5.96 7.74 2.04
N PRO A 89 6.91 7.96 1.11
CA PRO A 89 6.56 8.42 -0.24
C PRO A 89 5.77 7.37 -1.03
N ALA A 90 6.06 6.08 -0.83
CA ALA A 90 5.35 4.98 -1.47
C ALA A 90 3.94 4.80 -0.90
N ILE A 91 3.78 4.87 0.42
CA ILE A 91 2.48 4.86 1.10
C ILE A 91 1.59 5.99 0.56
N ARG A 92 2.14 7.19 0.36
CA ARG A 92 1.40 8.29 -0.29
C ARG A 92 0.94 7.91 -1.70
N GLY A 93 1.78 7.27 -2.50
CA GLY A 93 1.43 6.75 -3.83
C GLY A 93 0.28 5.73 -3.78
N LEU A 94 0.30 4.85 -2.77
CA LEU A 94 -0.76 3.86 -2.55
C LEU A 94 -2.11 4.49 -2.18
N VAL A 95 -2.10 5.50 -1.30
CA VAL A 95 -3.32 6.23 -0.92
C VAL A 95 -3.97 6.88 -2.15
N ILE A 96 -3.17 7.51 -3.02
CA ILE A 96 -3.67 8.11 -4.28
C ILE A 96 -4.29 7.04 -5.18
N HIS A 97 -3.63 5.89 -5.31
CA HIS A 97 -4.16 4.79 -6.09
C HIS A 97 -5.50 4.29 -5.54
N LEU A 98 -5.64 4.15 -4.22
CA LEU A 98 -6.91 3.74 -3.60
C LEU A 98 -8.02 4.77 -3.82
N GLU A 99 -7.71 6.06 -3.75
CA GLU A 99 -8.66 7.13 -4.08
C GLU A 99 -9.11 7.06 -5.54
N TYR A 100 -8.15 6.85 -6.47
CA TYR A 100 -8.43 6.72 -7.90
C TYR A 100 -9.24 5.45 -8.21
N ALA A 101 -8.92 4.34 -7.55
CA ALA A 101 -9.63 3.07 -7.66
C ALA A 101 -11.04 3.10 -7.04
N GLY A 102 -11.44 4.23 -6.44
CA GLY A 102 -12.78 4.42 -5.90
C GLY A 102 -13.03 3.70 -4.58
N ALA A 103 -11.99 3.53 -3.74
CA ALA A 103 -12.17 3.00 -2.39
C ALA A 103 -13.26 3.79 -1.65
N THR A 104 -14.17 3.06 -1.00
CA THR A 104 -15.30 3.65 -0.27
C THR A 104 -14.99 3.77 1.22
N VAL A 105 -15.70 4.65 1.93
CA VAL A 105 -15.60 4.75 3.40
C VAL A 105 -15.97 3.43 4.07
N ALA A 106 -16.95 2.70 3.54
CA ALA A 106 -17.36 1.40 4.06
C ALA A 106 -16.24 0.35 3.92
N GLN A 107 -15.55 0.28 2.77
CA GLN A 107 -14.42 -0.62 2.55
C GLN A 107 -13.23 -0.25 3.45
N LEU A 108 -12.94 1.05 3.59
CA LEU A 108 -11.91 1.55 4.51
C LEU A 108 -12.19 1.13 5.96
N VAL A 109 -13.41 1.34 6.45
CA VAL A 109 -13.79 0.98 7.82
C VAL A 109 -13.76 -0.52 8.03
N ASN A 110 -14.22 -1.30 7.05
CA ASN A 110 -14.10 -2.76 7.09
C ASN A 110 -12.63 -3.21 7.18
N ALA A 111 -11.73 -2.65 6.36
CA ALA A 111 -10.32 -2.95 6.42
C ALA A 111 -9.69 -2.53 7.76
N ARG A 112 -10.00 -1.33 8.27
CA ARG A 112 -9.53 -0.87 9.59
C ARG A 112 -10.00 -1.81 10.70
N SER A 113 -11.27 -2.20 10.70
CA SER A 113 -11.81 -3.16 11.66
C SER A 113 -11.11 -4.53 11.59
N ILE A 114 -10.71 -5.00 10.40
CA ILE A 114 -9.93 -6.25 10.26
C ILE A 114 -8.54 -6.09 10.90
N PHE A 115 -7.75 -5.12 10.44
CA PHE A 115 -6.34 -5.02 10.81
C PHE A 115 -6.10 -4.44 12.20
N GLU A 116 -6.93 -3.51 12.67
CA GLU A 116 -6.77 -2.93 14.00
C GLU A 116 -7.22 -3.90 15.11
N ARG A 117 -8.23 -4.75 14.88
CA ARG A 117 -8.53 -5.85 15.81
C ARG A 117 -7.41 -6.87 15.88
N MET A 118 -6.82 -7.23 14.73
CA MET A 118 -5.65 -8.09 14.67
C MET A 118 -4.47 -7.47 15.45
N ALA A 119 -4.25 -6.15 15.33
CA ALA A 119 -3.24 -5.44 16.12
C ALA A 119 -3.55 -5.48 17.62
N ILE A 120 -4.80 -5.20 18.02
CA ILE A 120 -5.24 -5.25 19.43
C ILE A 120 -5.00 -6.63 20.05
N ALA A 121 -5.35 -7.71 19.33
CA ALA A 121 -5.08 -9.08 19.77
C ALA A 121 -3.58 -9.33 19.99
N ALA A 122 -2.74 -8.96 19.01
CA ALA A 122 -1.29 -9.14 19.10
C ALA A 122 -0.65 -8.32 20.25
N ILE A 123 -1.14 -7.10 20.48
CA ILE A 123 -0.68 -6.25 21.59
C ILE A 123 -1.04 -6.89 22.93
N SER A 124 -2.27 -7.41 23.07
CA SER A 124 -2.76 -7.98 24.32
C SER A 124 -1.89 -9.14 24.83
N ASP A 125 -1.25 -9.87 23.92
CA ASP A 125 -0.36 -10.98 24.24
C ASP A 125 1.10 -10.57 24.56
N SER A 126 1.51 -9.36 24.15
CA SER A 126 2.93 -8.95 24.11
C SER A 126 3.24 -7.56 24.70
N LEU A 127 2.25 -6.91 25.31
CA LEU A 127 2.36 -5.55 25.82
C LEU A 127 3.43 -5.42 26.92
N THR A 128 4.38 -4.52 26.70
CA THR A 128 5.43 -4.17 27.67
C THR A 128 5.07 -2.91 28.46
N GLU A 129 5.73 -2.65 29.59
CA GLU A 129 5.52 -1.40 30.35
C GLU A 129 5.79 -0.13 29.51
N SER A 130 6.80 -0.16 28.64
CA SER A 130 7.02 0.92 27.68
C SER A 130 5.89 1.03 26.66
N GLY A 131 5.36 -0.10 26.19
CA GLY A 131 4.21 -0.14 25.29
C GLY A 131 2.94 0.43 25.92
N VAL A 132 2.70 0.19 27.21
CA VAL A 132 1.60 0.81 27.98
C VAL A 132 1.72 2.33 27.95
N ARG A 133 2.92 2.85 28.16
CA ARG A 133 3.18 4.31 28.13
C ARG A 133 2.92 4.87 26.74
N ASP A 134 3.51 4.27 25.71
CA ASP A 134 3.35 4.69 24.32
C ASP A 134 1.88 4.70 23.90
N LEU A 135 1.13 3.65 24.25
CA LEU A 135 -0.29 3.50 23.90
C LEU A 135 -1.16 4.57 24.56
N ARG A 136 -0.90 4.88 25.83
CA ARG A 136 -1.64 5.94 26.55
C ARG A 136 -1.31 7.32 26.00
N LEU A 137 -0.04 7.58 25.70
CA LEU A 137 0.41 8.86 25.14
C LEU A 137 -0.15 9.11 23.74
N SER A 138 -0.24 8.08 22.89
CA SER A 138 -0.85 8.21 21.57
C SER A 138 -2.37 8.37 21.61
N ALA A 139 -3.02 7.88 22.67
CA ALA A 139 -4.46 7.99 22.88
C ALA A 139 -4.91 9.33 23.50
N SER A 140 -4.00 10.06 24.15
CA SER A 140 -4.32 11.33 24.83
C SER A 140 -4.36 12.51 23.87
N ASP A 141 -5.37 13.38 24.01
CA ASP A 141 -5.49 14.68 23.31
C ASP A 141 -4.62 15.78 23.95
N GLU A 142 -3.44 15.45 24.49
CA GLU A 142 -2.51 16.47 24.99
C GLU A 142 -1.89 17.23 23.79
N GLU A 143 -2.72 18.09 23.20
CA GLU A 143 -2.49 19.17 22.24
C GLU A 143 -1.20 19.01 21.43
N GLY A 144 -1.23 18.14 20.41
CA GLY A 144 -0.23 18.11 19.34
C GLY A 144 1.21 17.78 19.77
N ARG A 145 1.43 17.24 20.97
CA ARG A 145 2.77 16.92 21.48
C ARG A 145 3.24 15.50 21.15
N HIS A 146 2.33 14.54 21.00
CA HIS A 146 2.71 13.20 20.57
C HIS A 146 2.78 13.15 19.04
N PRO A 147 3.95 12.84 18.44
CA PRO A 147 4.10 12.87 16.98
C PRO A 147 3.35 11.76 16.24
N GLU A 148 2.91 10.72 16.96
CA GLU A 148 2.35 9.49 16.41
C GLU A 148 0.84 9.36 16.73
N ASP A 149 0.05 9.10 15.69
CA ASP A 149 -1.39 8.82 15.72
C ASP A 149 -1.70 7.51 16.49
N PHE A 150 -2.77 7.48 17.27
CA PHE A 150 -3.19 6.32 18.08
C PHE A 150 -3.25 5.01 17.29
N HIS A 151 -3.85 5.03 16.09
CA HIS A 151 -4.03 3.82 15.29
C HIS A 151 -2.70 3.35 14.70
N VAL A 152 -1.82 4.27 14.29
CA VAL A 152 -0.45 3.94 13.86
C VAL A 152 0.34 3.31 15.00
N ALA A 153 0.19 3.82 16.23
CA ALA A 153 0.81 3.24 17.41
C ALA A 153 0.33 1.81 17.67
N LEU A 154 -0.97 1.49 17.48
CA LEU A 154 -1.46 0.10 17.54
C LEU A 154 -0.73 -0.80 16.54
N GLY A 155 -0.60 -0.35 15.29
CA GLY A 155 0.14 -1.10 14.26
C GLY A 155 1.58 -1.38 14.67
N ARG A 156 2.30 -0.37 15.18
CA ARG A 156 3.68 -0.51 15.66
C ARG A 156 3.78 -1.46 16.86
N LEU A 157 2.90 -1.30 17.86
CA LEU A 157 2.92 -2.08 19.09
C LEU A 157 2.51 -3.54 18.87
N SER A 158 1.81 -3.87 17.77
CA SER A 158 1.48 -5.24 17.40
C SER A 158 2.70 -6.13 17.13
N GLY A 159 3.88 -5.53 16.91
CA GLY A 159 5.12 -6.25 16.57
C GLY A 159 5.14 -6.83 15.16
N ASN A 160 4.08 -6.65 14.35
CA ASN A 160 4.02 -7.10 12.97
C ASN A 160 4.25 -5.92 12.00
N PRO A 161 5.40 -5.84 11.31
CA PRO A 161 5.71 -4.72 10.42
C PRO A 161 4.73 -4.55 9.25
N VAL A 162 4.07 -5.63 8.83
CA VAL A 162 3.06 -5.58 7.76
C VAL A 162 1.80 -4.87 8.25
N LEU A 163 1.34 -5.20 9.46
CA LEU A 163 0.21 -4.52 10.08
C LEU A 163 0.50 -3.03 10.30
N GLU A 164 1.70 -2.70 10.77
CA GLU A 164 2.16 -1.31 10.94
C GLU A 164 1.98 -0.51 9.64
N VAL A 165 2.48 -1.03 8.51
CA VAL A 165 2.36 -0.36 7.21
C VAL A 165 0.91 -0.29 6.73
N TYR A 166 0.13 -1.36 6.88
CA TYR A 166 -1.26 -1.38 6.42
C TYR A 166 -2.12 -0.39 7.19
N ILE A 167 -1.96 -0.35 8.51
CA ILE A 167 -2.68 0.61 9.34
C ILE A 167 -2.25 2.04 8.98
N ASP A 168 -0.95 2.33 8.74
CA ASP A 168 -0.53 3.66 8.28
C ASP A 168 -1.18 4.05 6.93
N ILE A 169 -1.25 3.13 5.97
CA ILE A 169 -1.96 3.37 4.69
C ILE A 169 -3.43 3.74 4.95
N LEU A 170 -4.13 2.99 5.81
CA LEU A 170 -5.55 3.20 6.11
C LEU A 170 -5.81 4.49 6.90
N VAL A 171 -4.95 4.83 7.86
CA VAL A 171 -5.02 6.06 8.64
C VAL A 171 -4.83 7.27 7.72
N ARG A 172 -3.84 7.22 6.81
CA ARG A 172 -3.64 8.30 5.83
C ARG A 172 -4.79 8.43 4.85
N LEU A 173 -5.40 7.31 4.45
CA LEU A 173 -6.60 7.32 3.61
C LEU A 173 -7.82 7.89 4.36
N SER A 174 -8.00 7.51 5.64
CA SER A 174 -9.02 8.10 6.53
C SER A 174 -8.86 9.61 6.61
N ALA A 175 -7.64 10.08 6.87
CA ALA A 175 -7.33 11.50 6.93
C ALA A 175 -7.65 12.22 5.60
N THR A 176 -7.55 11.54 4.46
CA THR A 176 -7.97 12.11 3.17
C THR A 176 -9.48 12.30 3.09
N TYR A 177 -10.30 11.32 3.48
CA TYR A 177 -11.75 11.50 3.54
C TYR A 177 -12.17 12.56 4.56
N THR A 178 -11.56 12.55 5.75
CA THR A 178 -11.80 13.56 6.78
C THR A 178 -11.47 14.96 6.27
N ARG A 179 -10.36 15.15 5.54
CA ARG A 179 -10.02 16.46 4.93
C ARG A 179 -11.05 16.92 3.89
N ARG A 180 -11.60 16.02 3.08
CA ARG A 180 -12.68 16.37 2.13
C ARG A 180 -13.89 16.95 2.84
N VAL A 181 -14.14 16.50 4.06
CA VAL A 181 -15.28 16.87 4.91
C VAL A 181 -14.99 18.09 5.80
N ARG A 182 -13.76 18.22 6.33
CA ARG A 182 -13.33 19.30 7.24
C ARG A 182 -13.36 20.71 6.64
N GLY A 183 -13.64 20.87 5.34
CA GLY A 183 -14.00 22.16 4.78
C GLY A 183 -15.35 22.71 5.26
N VAL A 184 -16.13 21.91 6.00
CA VAL A 184 -17.52 22.20 6.36
C VAL A 184 -17.70 22.58 7.83
N THR A 185 -17.15 21.84 8.80
CA THR A 185 -17.22 22.15 10.25
C THR A 185 -16.19 21.34 11.03
N ASN A 186 -15.47 21.94 11.98
CA ASN A 186 -14.72 21.21 13.01
C ASN A 186 -15.10 21.84 14.35
N THR A 187 -15.71 21.09 15.26
CA THR A 187 -15.92 21.53 16.64
C THR A 187 -14.88 20.85 17.53
N GLU A 188 -14.32 21.59 18.49
CA GLU A 188 -13.36 21.06 19.49
C GLU A 188 -13.95 19.84 20.26
N GLU A 189 -15.27 19.78 20.37
CA GLU A 189 -16.03 18.67 20.97
C GLU A 189 -15.85 17.33 20.25
N GLU A 190 -15.73 17.31 18.92
CA GLU A 190 -15.54 16.07 18.15
C GLU A 190 -14.13 15.48 18.35
N GLY A 191 -13.12 16.34 18.49
CA GLY A 191 -11.74 15.93 18.78
C GLY A 191 -11.62 15.30 20.18
N SER A 192 -12.16 15.99 21.19
CA SER A 192 -12.18 15.50 22.57
C SER A 192 -12.91 14.17 22.71
N ALA A 193 -14.08 14.01 22.06
CA ALA A 193 -14.83 12.75 22.11
C ALA A 193 -14.11 11.56 21.43
N ALA A 194 -13.28 11.82 20.41
CA ALA A 194 -12.47 10.79 19.78
C ALA A 194 -11.31 10.35 20.68
N ALA A 195 -10.65 11.29 21.34
CA ALA A 195 -9.56 10.99 22.27
C ALA A 195 -10.05 10.23 23.52
N ASP A 196 -11.22 10.57 24.06
CA ASP A 196 -11.83 9.82 25.16
C ASP A 196 -12.08 8.35 24.76
N GLN A 197 -12.47 8.11 23.50
CA GLN A 197 -12.64 6.75 22.98
C GLN A 197 -11.31 6.03 22.79
N HIS A 198 -10.29 6.70 22.25
CA HIS A 198 -8.94 6.15 22.14
C HIS A 198 -8.39 5.76 23.50
N LEU A 199 -8.56 6.61 24.51
CA LEU A 199 -8.13 6.32 25.88
C LEU A 199 -8.90 5.15 26.48
N ALA A 200 -10.22 5.07 26.27
CA ALA A 200 -11.02 3.92 26.73
C ALA A 200 -10.55 2.59 26.11
N ILE A 201 -10.22 2.59 24.82
CA ILE A 201 -9.67 1.43 24.12
C ILE A 201 -8.28 1.09 24.68
N ALA A 202 -7.40 2.08 24.85
CA ALA A 202 -6.07 1.89 25.41
C ALA A 202 -6.14 1.25 26.81
N GLU A 203 -7.02 1.74 27.68
CA GLU A 203 -7.20 1.16 29.02
C GLU A 203 -7.79 -0.26 28.97
N ALA A 204 -8.68 -0.56 28.03
CA ALA A 204 -9.18 -1.93 27.84
C ALA A 204 -8.05 -2.89 27.42
N ILE A 205 -7.15 -2.46 26.55
CA ILE A 205 -5.95 -3.24 26.15
C ILE A 205 -5.03 -3.44 27.36
N VAL A 206 -4.71 -2.37 28.10
CA VAL A 206 -3.83 -2.43 29.28
C VAL A 206 -4.40 -3.35 30.36
N ALA A 207 -5.73 -3.39 30.53
CA ALA A 207 -6.41 -4.29 31.46
C ALA A 207 -6.52 -5.75 30.97
N GLY A 208 -6.05 -6.07 29.76
CA GLY A 208 -6.19 -7.40 29.15
C GLY A 208 -7.63 -7.75 28.74
N ALA A 209 -8.51 -6.74 28.62
CA ALA A 209 -9.91 -6.92 28.28
C ALA A 209 -10.12 -6.97 26.74
N LEU A 210 -9.53 -7.99 26.09
CA LEU A 210 -9.47 -8.12 24.62
C LEU A 210 -10.83 -7.90 23.93
N SER A 211 -11.86 -8.66 24.31
CA SER A 211 -13.18 -8.54 23.67
C SER A 211 -13.81 -7.16 23.84
N ARG A 212 -13.52 -6.48 24.96
CA ARG A 212 -13.98 -5.11 25.17
C ARG A 212 -13.22 -4.15 24.28
N ALA A 213 -11.89 -4.24 24.21
CA ALA A 213 -11.06 -3.40 23.35
C ALA A 213 -11.47 -3.53 21.86
N GLU A 214 -11.72 -4.75 21.38
CA GLU A 214 -12.18 -4.99 20.01
C GLU A 214 -13.57 -4.40 19.75
N SER A 215 -14.50 -4.53 20.70
CA SER A 215 -15.85 -3.97 20.60
C SER A 215 -15.84 -2.44 20.63
N ASP A 216 -15.05 -1.86 21.53
CA ASP A 216 -14.90 -0.41 21.67
C ASP A 216 -14.24 0.18 20.40
N MET A 217 -13.23 -0.50 19.84
CA MET A 217 -12.62 -0.13 18.55
C MET A 217 -13.61 -0.21 17.38
N ALA A 218 -14.38 -1.29 17.26
CA ALA A 218 -15.39 -1.40 16.20
C ALA A 218 -16.41 -0.26 16.28
N THR A 219 -16.89 0.05 17.48
CA THR A 219 -17.82 1.16 17.73
C THR A 219 -17.20 2.51 17.38
N HIS A 220 -15.94 2.73 17.74
CA HIS A 220 -15.20 3.94 17.40
C HIS A 220 -15.09 4.14 15.89
N LEU A 221 -14.72 3.09 15.15
CA LEU A 221 -14.60 3.14 13.69
C LEU A 221 -15.96 3.36 13.01
N ASP A 222 -17.03 2.71 13.47
CA ASP A 222 -18.38 2.88 12.92
C ASP A 222 -18.94 4.29 13.15
N ARG A 223 -18.62 4.92 14.28
CA ARG A 223 -18.95 6.34 14.53
C ARG A 223 -18.23 7.26 13.55
N GLY A 224 -16.93 7.05 13.35
CA GLY A 224 -16.14 7.77 12.35
C GLY A 224 -16.68 7.58 10.94
N ALA A 225 -17.11 6.35 10.60
CA ALA A 225 -17.74 6.01 9.33
C ALA A 225 -19.06 6.75 9.12
N THR A 226 -19.91 6.78 10.15
CA THR A 226 -21.21 7.46 10.13
C THR A 226 -21.02 8.96 9.95
N TRP A 227 -20.07 9.54 10.69
CA TRP A 227 -19.70 10.95 10.56
C TRP A 227 -19.22 11.28 9.13
N LEU A 228 -18.28 10.49 8.58
CA LEU A 228 -17.83 10.63 7.19
C LEU A 228 -18.97 10.44 6.19
N GLY A 229 -19.81 9.41 6.37
CA GLY A 229 -20.90 9.07 5.46
C GLY A 229 -22.00 10.13 5.40
N ASN A 230 -22.33 10.73 6.54
CA ASN A 230 -23.31 11.83 6.63
C ASN A 230 -22.82 13.09 5.89
N LEU A 231 -21.50 13.28 5.80
CA LEU A 231 -20.89 14.48 5.22
C LEU A 231 -20.41 14.28 3.77
N VAL A 232 -20.32 13.04 3.29
CA VAL A 232 -19.88 12.68 1.92
C VAL A 232 -21.04 12.57 0.91
N GLN A 233 -22.28 12.94 1.28
CA GLN A 233 -23.35 13.09 0.28
C GLN A 233 -22.96 14.18 -0.74
N PRO A 234 -22.90 13.87 -2.06
CA PRO A 234 -22.44 14.83 -3.04
C PRO A 234 -23.55 15.84 -3.35
N LEU A 235 -23.33 17.12 -3.04
CA LEU A 235 -24.03 18.19 -3.75
C LEU A 235 -23.44 18.32 -5.17
N PRO A 236 -24.26 18.42 -6.23
CA PRO A 236 -23.76 18.63 -7.58
C PRO A 236 -23.00 19.96 -7.67
N GLY A 237 -21.68 19.89 -7.86
CA GLY A 237 -20.87 21.05 -8.26
C GLY A 237 -19.99 21.72 -7.20
N GLU A 238 -19.90 21.21 -5.96
CA GLU A 238 -19.05 21.85 -4.94
C GLU A 238 -17.62 21.26 -4.84
N SER A 239 -16.69 22.15 -4.50
CA SER A 239 -15.22 21.99 -4.50
C SER A 239 -14.69 21.86 -3.07
N THR A 240 -13.79 20.90 -2.83
CA THR A 240 -13.20 20.63 -1.50
C THR A 240 -11.66 20.64 -1.59
N ALA A 241 -11.07 21.82 -1.50
CA ALA A 241 -9.61 22.01 -1.46
C ALA A 241 -9.08 21.92 -0.02
N VAL A 242 -7.93 21.28 0.22
CA VAL A 242 -7.17 21.40 1.49
C VAL A 242 -5.66 21.52 1.22
N GLY A 243 -4.99 22.32 2.06
CA GLY A 243 -3.63 22.87 1.91
C GLY A 243 -2.44 21.97 2.29
N PRO A 244 -1.22 22.55 2.34
CA PRO A 244 0.04 21.83 2.24
C PRO A 244 0.40 21.06 3.52
N MET A 245 0.87 19.82 3.33
CA MET A 245 1.39 18.94 4.37
C MET A 245 2.88 19.23 4.60
N ASP A 246 3.25 19.61 5.83
CA ASP A 246 4.63 19.88 6.25
C ASP A 246 5.42 18.57 6.47
N PRO A 247 6.60 18.38 5.86
CA PRO A 247 7.46 17.24 6.16
C PRO A 247 8.53 17.64 7.20
N GLY A 248 8.52 16.97 8.36
CA GLY A 248 9.55 17.10 9.39
C GLY A 248 10.97 16.69 8.93
N PRO A 249 12.02 17.18 9.64
CA PRO A 249 13.45 17.20 9.24
C PRO A 249 14.17 15.88 9.61
N ASP A 250 15.39 15.46 9.23
CA ASP A 250 16.63 15.95 8.59
C ASP A 250 17.31 14.69 7.95
N GLU A 251 18.12 14.66 6.87
CA GLU A 251 19.54 15.10 6.74
C GLU A 251 20.01 15.02 5.24
N TRP A 252 19.51 15.82 4.31
CA TRP A 252 19.92 15.73 2.88
C TRP A 252 20.14 17.13 2.25
N PRO A 253 20.87 17.27 1.11
CA PRO A 253 21.16 18.57 0.49
C PRO A 253 19.89 19.38 0.14
N GLN A 254 19.91 20.71 0.35
CA GLN A 254 18.75 21.61 0.31
C GLN A 254 17.88 21.53 -0.96
N ASP A 255 18.47 21.33 -2.14
CA ASP A 255 17.70 21.22 -3.40
C ASP A 255 16.80 19.96 -3.46
N ARG A 256 17.20 18.86 -2.80
CA ARG A 256 16.41 17.62 -2.71
C ARG A 256 15.34 17.69 -1.62
N LYS A 257 15.59 18.45 -0.55
CA LYS A 257 14.59 18.72 0.50
C LYS A 257 13.35 19.43 -0.06
N LEU A 258 13.50 20.27 -1.08
CA LEU A 258 12.40 21.04 -1.67
C LEU A 258 11.58 20.27 -2.74
N ALA A 259 12.19 19.31 -3.45
CA ALA A 259 11.53 18.60 -4.54
C ALA A 259 10.37 17.71 -4.07
N GLY A 260 10.51 17.02 -2.93
CA GLY A 260 9.45 16.21 -2.33
C GLY A 260 8.19 17.03 -1.99
N PRO A 261 8.31 18.13 -1.22
CA PRO A 261 7.22 19.06 -0.96
C PRO A 261 6.57 19.63 -2.22
N VAL A 262 7.36 19.95 -3.26
CA VAL A 262 6.84 20.47 -4.53
C VAL A 262 6.06 19.40 -5.28
N ALA A 263 6.57 18.16 -5.37
CA ALA A 263 5.84 17.03 -5.92
C ALA A 263 4.52 16.79 -5.16
N GLY A 264 4.56 16.87 -3.83
CA GLY A 264 3.37 16.83 -2.97
C GLY A 264 2.34 17.90 -3.36
N ARG A 265 2.76 19.17 -3.46
CA ARG A 265 1.89 20.29 -3.85
C ARG A 265 1.31 20.14 -5.26
N ILE A 266 2.11 19.73 -6.24
CA ILE A 266 1.64 19.49 -7.62
C ILE A 266 0.56 18.41 -7.64
N ARG A 267 0.78 17.31 -6.92
CA ARG A 267 -0.22 16.26 -6.76
C ARG A 267 -1.49 16.80 -6.09
N ASP A 268 -1.35 17.53 -4.99
CA ASP A 268 -2.49 18.08 -4.28
C ASP A 268 -3.31 19.01 -5.20
N ASP A 269 -2.64 19.75 -6.08
CA ASP A 269 -3.27 20.55 -7.13
C ASP A 269 -3.97 19.71 -8.21
N ILE A 270 -3.38 18.60 -8.67
CA ILE A 270 -4.02 17.67 -9.63
C ILE A 270 -5.35 17.14 -9.06
N VAL A 271 -5.32 16.71 -7.79
CA VAL A 271 -6.51 16.20 -7.09
C VAL A 271 -7.53 17.32 -6.88
N ARG A 272 -7.08 18.49 -6.39
CA ARG A 272 -7.91 19.67 -6.11
C ARG A 272 -8.60 20.22 -7.36
N GLU A 273 -7.88 20.29 -8.46
CA GLU A 273 -8.37 20.84 -9.74
C GLU A 273 -9.15 19.77 -10.56
N ARG A 274 -9.35 18.55 -10.03
CA ARG A 274 -10.02 17.42 -10.70
C ARG A 274 -9.48 17.16 -12.11
N ARG A 275 -8.16 17.25 -12.25
CA ARG A 275 -7.49 17.10 -13.54
C ARG A 275 -7.66 15.69 -14.07
N GLN A 276 -7.89 15.56 -15.37
CA GLN A 276 -8.17 14.29 -16.01
C GLN A 276 -6.88 13.57 -16.43
N VAL A 277 -6.91 12.24 -16.44
CA VAL A 277 -5.81 11.44 -16.99
C VAL A 277 -5.55 11.86 -18.44
N GLY A 278 -4.29 12.12 -18.77
CA GLY A 278 -3.87 12.60 -20.10
C GLY A 278 -3.94 14.11 -20.29
N GLU A 279 -4.50 14.87 -19.33
CA GLU A 279 -4.54 16.32 -19.37
C GLU A 279 -3.14 16.94 -19.24
N VAL A 280 -2.87 17.98 -20.04
CA VAL A 280 -1.63 18.76 -19.98
C VAL A 280 -1.84 19.95 -19.04
N LEU A 281 -1.14 19.95 -17.92
CA LEU A 281 -1.33 20.93 -16.84
C LEU A 281 -0.64 22.27 -17.12
N GLY A 282 0.45 22.25 -17.88
CA GLY A 282 1.29 23.43 -18.15
C GLY A 282 2.72 23.06 -18.52
N SER A 283 3.48 24.06 -18.96
CA SER A 283 4.89 23.91 -19.33
C SER A 283 5.82 23.89 -18.11
N GLU A 284 7.07 23.46 -18.31
CA GLU A 284 8.11 23.50 -17.27
C GLU A 284 8.30 24.93 -16.69
N ALA A 285 8.19 25.95 -17.54
CA ALA A 285 8.32 27.35 -17.11
C ALA A 285 7.14 27.79 -16.21
N ASP A 286 5.91 27.37 -16.55
CA ASP A 286 4.71 27.73 -15.80
C ASP A 286 4.77 27.18 -14.37
N PHE A 287 5.19 25.93 -14.21
CA PHE A 287 5.34 25.31 -12.91
C PHE A 287 6.49 25.92 -12.09
N MET A 288 7.64 26.20 -12.72
CA MET A 288 8.74 26.88 -12.02
C MET A 288 8.29 28.24 -11.46
N ALA A 289 7.53 29.01 -12.23
CA ALA A 289 6.96 30.29 -11.80
C ALA A 289 5.91 30.09 -10.71
N ARG A 290 4.95 29.17 -10.90
CA ARG A 290 3.84 28.89 -9.96
C ARG A 290 4.32 28.46 -8.57
N TYR A 291 5.33 27.60 -8.50
CA TYR A 291 5.81 27.05 -7.21
C TYR A 291 7.06 27.78 -6.68
N GLY A 292 7.60 28.76 -7.41
CA GLY A 292 8.77 29.54 -7.00
C GLY A 292 10.04 28.70 -6.87
N VAL A 293 10.27 27.76 -7.78
CA VAL A 293 11.37 26.79 -7.68
C VAL A 293 12.32 26.84 -8.87
N SER A 294 13.57 26.45 -8.61
CA SER A 294 14.57 26.31 -9.66
C SER A 294 14.22 25.16 -10.61
N ARG A 295 14.82 25.19 -11.81
CA ARG A 295 14.64 24.15 -12.83
C ARG A 295 15.08 22.77 -12.33
N SER A 296 16.15 22.69 -11.55
CA SER A 296 16.63 21.43 -10.99
C SER A 296 15.63 20.83 -9.99
N VAL A 297 15.07 21.66 -9.10
CA VAL A 297 14.05 21.25 -8.13
C VAL A 297 12.78 20.79 -8.83
N PHE A 298 12.28 21.53 -9.82
CA PHE A 298 11.09 21.13 -10.57
C PHE A 298 11.29 19.80 -11.30
N ARG A 299 12.42 19.62 -12.02
CA ARG A 299 12.68 18.36 -12.73
C ARG A 299 12.84 17.17 -11.78
N GLU A 300 13.37 17.36 -10.58
CA GLU A 300 13.40 16.32 -9.56
C GLU A 300 11.99 16.01 -9.03
N SER A 301 11.15 17.04 -8.85
CA SER A 301 9.74 16.88 -8.44
C SER A 301 8.95 16.08 -9.48
N VAL A 302 9.12 16.39 -10.77
CA VAL A 302 8.53 15.61 -11.87
C VAL A 302 8.99 14.16 -11.84
N ARG A 303 10.27 13.87 -11.55
CA ARG A 303 10.74 12.48 -11.46
C ARG A 303 10.07 11.71 -10.34
N ILE A 304 9.84 12.36 -9.19
CA ILE A 304 9.08 11.78 -8.08
C ILE A 304 7.65 11.45 -8.55
N LEU A 305 6.99 12.40 -9.23
CA LEU A 305 5.64 12.20 -9.79
C LEU A 305 5.62 11.08 -10.85
N GLU A 306 6.64 10.98 -11.70
CA GLU A 306 6.78 9.95 -12.72
C GLU A 306 6.98 8.56 -12.11
N HIS A 307 7.81 8.47 -11.06
CA HIS A 307 8.10 7.22 -10.37
C HIS A 307 6.84 6.62 -9.72
N TYR A 308 5.99 7.48 -9.14
CA TYR A 308 4.73 7.09 -8.53
C TYR A 308 3.54 7.11 -9.51
N SER A 309 3.78 7.21 -10.82
CA SER A 309 2.75 7.23 -11.87
C SER A 309 1.65 8.28 -11.67
N ILE A 310 2.01 9.44 -11.10
CA ILE A 310 1.09 10.56 -10.86
C ILE A 310 1.07 11.50 -12.07
N ALA A 311 2.24 11.87 -12.58
CA ALA A 311 2.36 12.74 -13.74
C ALA A 311 3.71 12.55 -14.46
N ARG A 312 3.78 12.90 -15.76
CA ARG A 312 5.03 12.86 -16.55
C ARG A 312 5.23 14.07 -17.43
N MET A 313 6.48 14.41 -17.73
CA MET A 313 6.77 15.49 -18.68
C MET A 313 6.76 14.98 -20.12
N ARG A 314 5.86 15.53 -20.95
CA ARG A 314 5.86 15.34 -22.40
C ARG A 314 6.70 16.41 -23.09
N ARG A 315 7.67 16.02 -23.91
CA ARG A 315 8.53 16.94 -24.69
C ARG A 315 7.90 17.27 -26.05
N GLY A 316 8.20 18.46 -26.60
CA GLY A 316 7.78 18.91 -27.93
C GLY A 316 6.78 20.08 -27.90
N PRO A 317 6.35 20.60 -29.08
CA PRO A 317 5.29 21.60 -29.18
C PRO A 317 3.98 21.09 -28.56
N GLY A 318 3.35 21.88 -27.69
CA GLY A 318 2.20 21.43 -26.88
C GLY A 318 2.58 20.39 -25.80
N GLY A 319 3.87 20.24 -25.49
CA GLY A 319 4.38 19.47 -24.38
C GLY A 319 4.16 20.18 -23.04
N GLY A 320 4.23 19.41 -21.95
CA GLY A 320 3.94 19.88 -20.61
C GLY A 320 3.87 18.74 -19.62
N LEU A 321 3.55 19.05 -18.37
CA LEU A 321 3.31 18.04 -17.35
C LEU A 321 1.94 17.40 -17.62
N VAL A 322 1.90 16.09 -17.81
CA VAL A 322 0.72 15.31 -18.18
C VAL A 322 0.32 14.42 -17.01
N VAL A 323 -0.96 14.44 -16.62
CA VAL A 323 -1.49 13.55 -15.57
C VAL A 323 -1.49 12.10 -16.07
N LEU A 324 -1.05 11.19 -15.23
CA LEU A 324 -1.04 9.75 -15.50
C LEU A 324 -2.14 9.03 -14.73
N GLU A 325 -2.47 7.84 -15.20
CA GLU A 325 -3.26 6.88 -14.44
C GLU A 325 -2.40 6.31 -13.29
N PRO A 326 -2.84 6.41 -12.02
CA PRO A 326 -2.08 5.91 -10.88
C PRO A 326 -1.90 4.39 -10.92
N ASP A 327 -0.66 3.96 -11.12
CA ASP A 327 -0.22 2.55 -11.04
C ASP A 327 0.52 2.31 -9.71
N PRO A 328 0.06 1.37 -8.86
CA PRO A 328 0.65 1.15 -7.55
C PRO A 328 1.94 0.32 -7.60
N THR A 329 2.33 -0.23 -8.76
CA THR A 329 3.42 -1.21 -8.88
C THR A 329 4.74 -0.75 -8.25
N SER A 330 5.20 0.47 -8.55
CA SER A 330 6.44 1.04 -7.96
C SER A 330 6.34 1.25 -6.45
N SER A 331 5.17 1.67 -5.97
CA SER A 331 4.90 1.90 -4.55
C SER A 331 4.85 0.58 -3.78
N ILE A 332 4.18 -0.44 -4.33
CA ILE A 332 4.15 -1.81 -3.79
C ILE A 332 5.58 -2.33 -3.63
N ARG A 333 6.42 -2.20 -4.66
CA ARG A 333 7.83 -2.62 -4.62
C ARG A 333 8.60 -1.91 -3.50
N THR A 334 8.43 -0.60 -3.37
CA THR A 334 9.12 0.19 -2.34
C THR A 334 8.69 -0.22 -0.93
N VAL A 335 7.40 -0.47 -0.72
CA VAL A 335 6.88 -1.01 0.55
C VAL A 335 7.43 -2.42 0.81
N ALA A 336 7.52 -3.27 -0.21
CA ALA A 336 8.10 -4.60 -0.07
C ALA A 336 9.57 -4.55 0.36
N LEU A 337 10.38 -3.67 -0.23
CA LEU A 337 11.77 -3.44 0.17
C LEU A 337 11.90 -2.95 1.61
N TYR A 338 11.00 -2.05 2.04
CA TYR A 338 10.97 -1.60 3.42
C TYR A 338 10.64 -2.73 4.40
N LEU A 339 9.66 -3.58 4.06
CA LEU A 339 9.25 -4.70 4.92
C LEU A 339 10.32 -5.80 4.98
N ASP A 340 11.06 -6.02 3.90
CA ASP A 340 12.26 -6.87 3.89
C ASP A 340 13.36 -6.29 4.80
N PHE A 341 13.65 -4.99 4.70
CA PHE A 341 14.56 -4.29 5.61
C PHE A 341 14.15 -4.41 7.08
N ARG A 342 12.85 -4.36 7.36
CA ARG A 342 12.26 -4.59 8.70
C ARG A 342 12.26 -6.07 9.12
N ARG A 343 12.81 -6.98 8.31
CA ARG A 343 12.95 -8.42 8.56
C ARG A 343 11.61 -9.10 8.83
N VAL A 344 10.63 -8.85 7.98
CA VAL A 344 9.33 -9.54 8.05
C VAL A 344 9.51 -11.06 7.98
N THR A 345 8.77 -11.80 8.81
CA THR A 345 8.85 -13.27 8.86
C THR A 345 7.70 -13.89 8.09
N ALA A 346 7.84 -15.18 7.72
CA ALA A 346 6.73 -15.92 7.12
C ALA A 346 5.50 -16.03 8.04
N GLU A 347 5.68 -15.94 9.35
CA GLU A 347 4.57 -15.91 10.31
C GLU A 347 3.81 -14.58 10.25
N HIS A 348 4.52 -13.44 10.19
CA HIS A 348 3.91 -12.13 9.98
C HIS A 348 3.06 -12.09 8.69
N LEU A 349 3.60 -12.62 7.60
CA LEU A 349 2.91 -12.68 6.30
C LEU A 349 1.68 -13.60 6.35
N ARG A 350 1.79 -14.77 6.98
CA ARG A 350 0.68 -15.74 7.09
C ARG A 350 -0.48 -15.19 7.89
N ALA A 351 -0.21 -14.53 9.02
CA ALA A 351 -1.25 -13.95 9.86
C ALA A 351 -2.08 -12.91 9.11
N VAL A 352 -1.42 -12.00 8.38
CA VAL A 352 -2.10 -10.94 7.61
C VAL A 352 -2.79 -11.51 6.37
N ARG A 353 -2.22 -12.53 5.72
CA ARG A 353 -2.84 -13.22 4.58
C ARG A 353 -4.18 -13.84 4.97
N GLU A 354 -4.24 -14.54 6.10
CA GLU A 354 -5.48 -15.19 6.57
C GLU A 354 -6.60 -14.16 6.62
N GLU A 355 -6.35 -13.00 7.24
CA GLU A 355 -7.34 -11.93 7.36
C GLU A 355 -7.74 -11.28 6.02
N ILE A 356 -6.80 -11.09 5.09
CA ILE A 356 -7.12 -10.56 3.74
C ILE A 356 -8.01 -11.52 2.96
N GLU A 357 -7.64 -12.80 2.90
CA GLU A 357 -8.35 -13.79 2.09
C GLU A 357 -9.76 -14.02 2.65
N LEU A 358 -9.91 -14.02 3.97
CA LEU A 358 -11.23 -14.07 4.63
C LEU A 358 -12.02 -12.77 4.42
N GLY A 359 -11.38 -11.61 4.47
CA GLY A 359 -12.00 -10.33 4.17
C GLY A 359 -12.60 -10.31 2.75
N CYS A 360 -11.83 -10.77 1.76
CA CYS A 360 -12.30 -10.90 0.38
C CYS A 360 -13.46 -11.90 0.26
N LEU A 361 -13.35 -13.06 0.91
CA LEU A 361 -14.41 -14.08 0.95
C LEU A 361 -15.72 -13.50 1.49
N MET A 362 -15.64 -12.81 2.63
CA MET A 362 -16.81 -12.19 3.27
C MET A 362 -17.40 -11.06 2.42
N ALA A 363 -16.57 -10.26 1.76
CA ALA A 363 -17.04 -9.23 0.85
C ALA A 363 -17.84 -9.82 -0.32
N VAL A 364 -17.36 -10.92 -0.93
CA VAL A 364 -18.09 -11.65 -1.98
C VAL A 364 -19.44 -12.13 -1.46
N MET A 365 -19.46 -12.81 -0.30
CA MET A 365 -20.69 -13.37 0.26
C MET A 365 -21.74 -12.29 0.60
N ARG A 366 -21.30 -11.14 1.13
CA ARG A 366 -22.20 -10.00 1.44
C ARG A 366 -22.75 -9.31 0.19
N SER A 367 -22.00 -9.28 -0.91
CA SER A 367 -22.41 -8.64 -2.17
C SER A 367 -23.42 -9.47 -2.98
N GLY A 368 -23.66 -10.71 -2.57
CA GLY A 368 -24.48 -11.70 -3.28
C GLY A 368 -23.63 -12.85 -3.79
N THR A 369 -24.05 -14.08 -3.52
CA THR A 369 -23.28 -15.28 -3.89
C THR A 369 -23.22 -15.44 -5.41
N PRO A 370 -22.02 -15.39 -6.03
CA PRO A 370 -21.87 -15.66 -7.46
C PRO A 370 -22.28 -17.10 -7.76
N ASP A 371 -22.69 -17.37 -9.01
CA ASP A 371 -22.91 -18.75 -9.44
C ASP A 371 -21.58 -19.54 -9.46
N ARG A 372 -21.69 -20.87 -9.49
CA ARG A 372 -20.51 -21.76 -9.46
C ARG A 372 -19.56 -21.48 -10.63
N ASP A 373 -20.07 -21.23 -11.83
CA ASP A 373 -19.23 -21.04 -13.01
C ASP A 373 -18.46 -19.71 -12.94
N THR A 374 -19.04 -18.69 -12.31
CA THR A 374 -18.37 -17.41 -12.04
C THR A 374 -17.25 -17.58 -10.98
N LEU A 375 -17.54 -18.29 -9.89
CA LEU A 375 -16.62 -18.47 -8.76
C LEU A 375 -15.52 -19.51 -9.02
N TRP A 376 -15.88 -20.61 -9.66
CA TRP A 376 -15.05 -21.81 -9.84
C TRP A 376 -15.44 -22.56 -11.14
N PRO A 377 -15.10 -21.99 -12.31
CA PRO A 377 -15.51 -22.53 -13.61
C PRO A 377 -14.93 -23.90 -13.91
N ASP A 378 -15.72 -24.77 -14.56
CA ASP A 378 -15.23 -26.04 -15.10
C ASP A 378 -14.35 -25.79 -16.35
N PRO A 379 -13.05 -26.12 -16.34
CA PRO A 379 -12.15 -26.01 -17.49
C PRO A 379 -12.62 -26.76 -18.72
N ARG A 380 -13.47 -27.79 -18.58
CA ARG A 380 -13.99 -28.56 -19.72
C ARG A 380 -14.98 -27.77 -20.58
N ARG A 381 -15.48 -26.63 -20.09
CA ARG A 381 -16.44 -25.76 -20.80
C ARG A 381 -15.81 -24.50 -21.40
N GLY A 382 -14.51 -24.26 -21.19
CA GLY A 382 -13.81 -23.04 -21.61
C GLY A 382 -12.46 -23.29 -22.30
N ASN A 383 -11.86 -22.22 -22.81
CA ASN A 383 -10.50 -22.20 -23.35
C ASN A 383 -9.47 -22.60 -22.27
N ALA A 384 -8.46 -23.38 -22.68
CA ALA A 384 -7.62 -24.30 -21.89
C ALA A 384 -6.70 -23.71 -20.78
N THR A 385 -7.06 -22.59 -20.15
CA THR A 385 -6.24 -21.86 -19.17
C THR A 385 -6.77 -21.86 -17.72
N SER A 386 -8.01 -22.25 -17.45
CA SER A 386 -8.55 -22.27 -16.07
C SER A 386 -8.19 -23.57 -15.33
N ARG A 387 -7.03 -23.60 -14.66
CA ARG A 387 -6.66 -24.77 -13.84
C ARG A 387 -7.20 -24.61 -12.43
N HIS A 388 -7.70 -25.70 -11.86
CA HIS A 388 -8.28 -25.75 -10.52
C HIS A 388 -7.18 -25.68 -9.44
N CYS A 389 -6.52 -24.56 -9.19
CA CYS A 389 -5.59 -24.46 -8.07
C CYS A 389 -6.06 -23.44 -7.03
N SER A 390 -5.52 -23.55 -5.81
CA SER A 390 -5.82 -22.65 -4.69
C SER A 390 -5.60 -21.19 -5.05
N THR A 391 -4.50 -20.86 -5.74
CA THR A 391 -4.17 -19.51 -6.19
C THR A 391 -5.24 -18.98 -7.15
N CYS A 392 -5.60 -19.78 -8.16
CA CYS A 392 -6.64 -19.46 -9.13
C CYS A 392 -8.02 -19.21 -8.44
N LEU A 393 -8.40 -19.93 -7.35
CA LEU A 393 -9.63 -19.65 -6.56
C LEU A 393 -9.53 -18.32 -5.80
N ARG A 394 -8.44 -18.12 -5.07
CA ARG A 394 -8.23 -16.92 -4.24
C ARG A 394 -8.12 -15.65 -5.08
N ASP A 395 -7.46 -15.73 -6.24
CA ASP A 395 -7.45 -14.65 -7.25
C ASP A 395 -8.86 -14.27 -7.68
N ARG A 396 -9.71 -15.29 -7.92
CA ARG A 396 -11.11 -15.06 -8.30
C ARG A 396 -11.91 -14.43 -7.16
N ILE A 397 -11.80 -14.95 -5.93
CA ILE A 397 -12.48 -14.40 -4.75
C ILE A 397 -12.05 -12.94 -4.54
N ALA A 398 -10.76 -12.64 -4.60
CA ALA A 398 -10.25 -11.28 -4.47
C ALA A 398 -10.81 -10.36 -5.57
N THR A 399 -10.86 -10.82 -6.82
CA THR A 399 -11.42 -10.04 -7.94
C THR A 399 -12.92 -9.78 -7.75
N LEU A 400 -13.68 -10.79 -7.32
CA LEU A 400 -15.12 -10.69 -7.10
C LEU A 400 -15.48 -9.84 -5.87
N SER A 401 -14.57 -9.72 -4.90
CA SER A 401 -14.77 -8.85 -3.73
C SER A 401 -14.96 -7.38 -4.09
N ALA A 402 -14.42 -6.96 -5.24
CA ALA A 402 -14.40 -5.57 -5.71
C ALA A 402 -13.91 -4.55 -4.64
N ASP A 403 -13.07 -5.01 -3.70
CA ASP A 403 -12.50 -4.18 -2.65
C ASP A 403 -11.06 -3.75 -3.03
N PRO A 404 -10.86 -2.50 -3.48
CA PRO A 404 -9.54 -2.04 -3.92
C PRO A 404 -8.50 -2.02 -2.79
N ILE A 405 -8.93 -1.92 -1.52
CA ILE A 405 -8.02 -1.91 -0.37
C ILE A 405 -7.47 -3.32 -0.15
N LEU A 406 -8.36 -4.32 -0.05
CA LEU A 406 -7.95 -5.71 0.14
C LEU A 406 -7.16 -6.23 -1.06
N MET A 407 -7.54 -5.86 -2.29
CA MET A 407 -6.78 -6.19 -3.49
C MET A 407 -5.38 -5.56 -3.50
N LEU A 408 -5.23 -4.31 -3.06
CA LEU A 408 -3.92 -3.68 -2.95
C LEU A 408 -3.05 -4.40 -1.92
N PHE A 409 -3.58 -4.65 -0.73
CA PHE A 409 -2.84 -5.32 0.34
C PHE A 409 -2.42 -6.74 -0.06
N ARG A 410 -3.32 -7.48 -0.72
CA ARG A 410 -2.99 -8.76 -1.35
C ARG A 410 -1.83 -8.64 -2.33
N SER A 411 -1.81 -7.59 -3.15
CA SER A 411 -0.72 -7.35 -4.11
C SER A 411 0.62 -7.05 -3.42
N ILE A 412 0.60 -6.34 -2.29
CA ILE A 412 1.79 -6.11 -1.46
C ILE A 412 2.32 -7.43 -0.88
N LEU A 413 1.44 -8.28 -0.34
CA LEU A 413 1.84 -9.61 0.16
C LEU A 413 2.40 -10.49 -0.95
N SER A 414 1.77 -10.51 -2.13
CA SER A 414 2.26 -11.28 -3.26
C SER A 414 3.65 -10.82 -3.71
N ALA A 415 3.90 -9.51 -3.76
CA ALA A 415 5.21 -8.97 -4.10
C ALA A 415 6.30 -9.39 -3.10
N LEU A 416 5.99 -9.40 -1.80
CA LEU A 416 6.89 -9.89 -0.76
C LEU A 416 7.19 -11.39 -0.91
N TRP A 417 6.17 -12.18 -1.24
CA TRP A 417 6.31 -13.62 -1.39
C TRP A 417 7.10 -14.02 -2.64
N ASP A 418 6.83 -13.36 -3.77
CA ASP A 418 7.46 -13.64 -5.06
C ASP A 418 8.92 -13.22 -5.10
N GLU A 419 9.26 -12.10 -4.45
CA GLU A 419 10.60 -11.52 -4.50
C GLU A 419 11.53 -12.10 -3.42
N TYR A 420 10.99 -12.58 -2.28
CA TYR A 420 11.79 -12.99 -1.12
C TYR A 420 11.44 -14.35 -0.49
N GLY A 421 10.32 -14.97 -0.88
CA GLY A 421 9.82 -16.19 -0.24
C GLY A 421 10.46 -17.51 -0.71
N SER A 422 11.21 -17.57 -1.82
CA SER A 422 11.78 -18.85 -2.29
C SER A 422 12.94 -18.80 -3.29
N GLY A 423 13.38 -17.63 -3.76
CA GLY A 423 14.39 -17.53 -4.83
C GLY A 423 13.97 -18.18 -6.16
N ARG A 424 12.72 -18.63 -6.28
CA ARG A 424 12.12 -19.11 -7.52
C ARG A 424 11.07 -18.09 -7.91
N ARG A 425 11.22 -17.53 -9.13
CA ARG A 425 10.06 -16.99 -9.85
C ARG A 425 8.90 -17.96 -9.64
N PRO A 426 7.68 -17.50 -9.34
CA PRO A 426 6.53 -18.36 -9.52
C PRO A 426 6.63 -18.87 -10.97
N ARG A 427 6.88 -20.18 -11.13
CA ARG A 427 6.29 -20.85 -12.28
C ARG A 427 4.83 -20.48 -12.17
N ASP A 428 4.24 -19.99 -13.26
CA ASP A 428 2.79 -19.76 -13.33
C ASP A 428 2.11 -20.83 -12.45
N PRO A 429 1.53 -20.45 -11.30
CA PRO A 429 1.18 -21.41 -10.25
C PRO A 429 0.16 -22.40 -10.79
N CYS A 430 -0.63 -21.94 -11.75
CA CYS A 430 -1.54 -22.76 -12.51
C CYS A 430 -0.72 -23.68 -13.47
N ARG A 431 0.45 -23.32 -14.07
CA ARG A 431 1.34 -24.24 -14.85
C ARG A 431 1.92 -25.47 -14.14
N SER A 432 1.98 -25.50 -12.80
CA SER A 432 2.27 -26.72 -12.04
C SER A 432 1.21 -27.79 -12.33
N ALA A 433 1.47 -29.07 -12.02
CA ALA A 433 0.54 -30.18 -12.26
C ALA A 433 -0.89 -29.87 -11.74
N GLU A 434 -1.92 -30.55 -12.30
CA GLU A 434 -3.28 -30.52 -11.75
C GLU A 434 -3.23 -30.68 -10.22
N PRO A 435 -4.09 -29.98 -9.45
CA PRO A 435 -4.17 -30.19 -8.01
C PRO A 435 -4.30 -31.69 -7.71
N GLU A 436 -3.66 -32.17 -6.65
CA GLU A 436 -3.94 -33.51 -6.15
C GLU A 436 -5.45 -33.66 -5.93
N PRO A 437 -6.06 -34.84 -6.14
CA PRO A 437 -7.51 -35.01 -6.00
C PRO A 437 -8.07 -34.54 -4.65
N ALA A 438 -7.30 -34.75 -3.57
CA ALA A 438 -7.64 -34.27 -2.23
C ALA A 438 -7.70 -32.74 -2.15
N ASP A 439 -6.79 -32.06 -2.85
CA ASP A 439 -6.73 -30.61 -2.87
C ASP A 439 -7.94 -30.01 -3.57
N ARG A 440 -8.38 -30.65 -4.65
CA ARG A 440 -9.57 -30.25 -5.39
C ARG A 440 -10.84 -30.42 -4.54
N THR A 441 -10.97 -31.53 -3.82
CA THR A 441 -12.10 -31.77 -2.91
C THR A 441 -12.22 -30.69 -1.84
N GLU A 442 -11.10 -30.24 -1.27
CA GLU A 442 -11.09 -29.17 -0.28
C GLU A 442 -11.56 -27.83 -0.88
N LEU A 443 -11.06 -27.47 -2.06
CA LEU A 443 -11.45 -26.25 -2.77
C LEU A 443 -12.93 -26.27 -3.19
N ASP A 444 -13.41 -27.40 -3.71
CA ASP A 444 -14.83 -27.60 -4.02
C ASP A 444 -15.71 -27.46 -2.78
N ALA A 445 -15.26 -27.96 -1.62
CA ALA A 445 -15.99 -27.78 -0.36
C ALA A 445 -16.03 -26.31 0.10
N ILE A 446 -14.98 -25.52 -0.12
CA ILE A 446 -15.04 -24.07 0.14
C ILE A 446 -16.09 -23.42 -0.76
N VAL A 447 -16.05 -23.72 -2.06
CA VAL A 447 -17.01 -23.20 -3.05
C VAL A 447 -18.44 -23.58 -2.68
N ASP A 448 -18.70 -24.82 -2.29
CA ASP A 448 -20.03 -25.29 -1.89
C ASP A 448 -20.58 -24.52 -0.68
N ALA A 449 -19.73 -24.20 0.30
CA ALA A 449 -20.15 -23.42 1.46
C ALA A 449 -20.49 -21.97 1.08
N VAL A 450 -19.72 -21.37 0.15
CA VAL A 450 -20.01 -20.04 -0.39
C VAL A 450 -21.35 -20.04 -1.13
N LEU A 451 -21.58 -21.02 -2.02
CA LEU A 451 -22.82 -21.13 -2.79
C LEU A 451 -24.05 -21.41 -1.91
N ALA A 452 -23.86 -22.08 -0.78
CA ALA A 452 -24.91 -22.30 0.21
C ALA A 452 -25.21 -21.06 1.07
N GLY A 453 -24.39 -20.01 1.00
CA GLY A 453 -24.50 -18.83 1.86
C GLY A 453 -24.10 -19.08 3.32
N ASP A 454 -23.42 -20.18 3.62
CA ASP A 454 -22.96 -20.51 4.97
C ASP A 454 -21.61 -19.81 5.25
N GLU A 455 -21.69 -18.56 5.69
CA GLU A 455 -20.52 -17.72 5.98
C GLU A 455 -19.57 -18.36 6.99
N GLY A 456 -20.11 -18.99 8.04
CA GLY A 456 -19.32 -19.61 9.10
C GLY A 456 -18.54 -20.81 8.58
N LEU A 457 -19.19 -21.69 7.82
CA LEU A 457 -18.55 -22.85 7.23
C LEU A 457 -17.53 -22.47 6.15
N ALA A 458 -17.84 -21.47 5.31
CA ALA A 458 -16.93 -20.98 4.29
C ALA A 458 -15.64 -20.41 4.91
N GLN A 459 -15.76 -19.57 5.94
CA GLN A 459 -14.61 -19.03 6.67
C GLN A 459 -13.79 -20.14 7.35
N PHE A 460 -14.45 -21.09 8.02
CA PHE A 460 -13.77 -22.21 8.67
C PHE A 460 -12.94 -23.03 7.67
N ARG A 461 -13.55 -23.38 6.52
CA ARG A 461 -12.88 -24.16 5.46
C ARG A 461 -11.72 -23.37 4.84
N MET A 462 -11.90 -22.07 4.58
CA MET A 462 -10.83 -21.21 4.05
C MET A 462 -9.67 -21.07 5.04
N ARG A 463 -9.94 -20.81 6.33
CA ARG A 463 -8.89 -20.75 7.37
C ARG A 463 -8.09 -22.04 7.44
N ARG A 464 -8.79 -23.17 7.49
CA ARG A 464 -8.16 -24.49 7.52
C ARG A 464 -7.24 -24.70 6.31
N HIS A 465 -7.74 -24.41 5.11
CA HIS A 465 -6.98 -24.52 3.88
C HIS A 465 -5.70 -23.68 3.88
N LEU A 466 -5.78 -22.42 4.33
CA LEU A 466 -4.63 -21.52 4.41
C LEU A 466 -3.57 -21.98 5.44
N ARG A 467 -4.00 -22.57 6.56
CA ARG A 467 -3.09 -23.09 7.59
C ARG A 467 -2.40 -24.38 7.19
N GLU A 468 -3.12 -25.29 6.53
CA GLU A 468 -2.56 -26.55 6.03
C GLU A 468 -1.64 -26.33 4.83
N ARG A 469 -1.79 -25.21 4.11
CA ARG A 469 -0.96 -24.84 2.95
C ARG A 469 -0.28 -23.48 3.13
N PRO A 470 0.84 -23.43 3.86
CA PRO A 470 1.50 -22.16 4.18
C PRO A 470 2.11 -21.44 2.96
N GLY A 471 2.24 -22.10 1.80
CA GLY A 471 2.70 -21.50 0.54
C GLY A 471 1.69 -20.52 -0.08
N TRP A 472 2.17 -19.48 -0.78
CA TRP A 472 1.33 -18.53 -1.52
C TRP A 472 0.76 -19.11 -2.81
#